data_AF-A0A820C9X0-F1
#
_entry.id   AF-A0A820C9X0-F1
#
_cell.length_a   1.000
_cell.length_b   1.000
_cell.length_c   1.000
_cell.angle_alpha   90.00
_cell.angle_beta   90.00
_cell.angle_gamma   90.00
#
_symmetry.space_group_name_H-M   'P 1'
#
loop_
_entity.id
_entity.type
_entity.pdbx_description
1 polymer ?
#
loop_
_entity_poly.entity_id
_entity_poly.type
_entity_poly.pdbx_seq_one_letter_code
_entity_poly.pdbx_strand_id
1 'polypeptide(L)'
;RTVLSYNGQEREEKRYEKHLDEAKRNGIKKGAINGVTLGLWYGAKLIRDERYNIGKVLTVFFSIIFGAFSLGQASPHFQAFTHARAAACVVWEVIDEL
;
A
#
# COMPACT_ATOMS: atom_id res chain seq x y z
N ARG A 1 -30.56 -14.87 -16.65
CA ARG A 1 -31.41 -13.87 -17.36
C ARG A 1 -32.26 -13.03 -16.42
N THR A 2 -32.41 -13.40 -15.13
CA THR A 2 -33.25 -12.74 -14.13
C THR A 2 -32.68 -11.42 -13.56
N VAL A 3 -31.35 -11.23 -13.57
CA VAL A 3 -30.70 -9.99 -13.09
C VAL A 3 -30.76 -8.88 -14.15
N LEU A 4 -30.69 -9.27 -15.44
CA LEU A 4 -30.81 -8.37 -16.59
C LEU A 4 -32.26 -7.87 -16.77
N SER A 5 -33.26 -8.71 -16.48
CA SER A 5 -34.67 -8.36 -16.64
C SER A 5 -35.20 -7.38 -15.57
N TYR A 6 -34.43 -7.12 -14.51
CA TYR A 6 -34.82 -6.23 -13.40
C TYR A 6 -34.01 -4.93 -13.33
N ASN A 7 -33.18 -4.61 -14.34
CA ASN A 7 -32.27 -3.45 -14.32
C ASN A 7 -31.40 -3.38 -13.03
N GLY A 8 -31.14 -4.55 -12.42
CA GLY A 8 -30.47 -4.69 -11.11
C GLY A 8 -28.96 -4.84 -11.22
N GLN A 9 -28.40 -4.64 -12.40
CA GLN A 9 -27.00 -4.90 -12.72
C GLN A 9 -26.06 -3.97 -11.93
N GLU A 10 -26.38 -2.66 -11.86
CA GLU A 10 -25.62 -1.69 -11.06
C GLU A 10 -25.63 -2.02 -9.55
N ARG A 11 -26.72 -2.62 -9.06
CA ARG A 11 -26.87 -2.97 -7.65
C ARG A 11 -25.99 -4.16 -7.27
N GLU A 12 -25.90 -5.16 -8.13
CA GLU A 12 -25.02 -6.32 -7.92
C GLU A 12 -23.55 -5.97 -8.20
N GLU A 13 -23.27 -5.06 -9.13
CA GLU A 13 -21.91 -4.53 -9.37
C GLU A 13 -21.38 -3.81 -8.12
N LYS A 14 -22.14 -2.86 -7.55
CA LYS A 14 -21.77 -2.18 -6.30
C LYS A 14 -21.61 -3.16 -5.13
N ARG A 15 -22.44 -4.21 -5.08
CA ARG A 15 -22.31 -5.25 -4.05
C ARG A 15 -21.01 -6.03 -4.23
N TYR A 16 -20.64 -6.39 -5.46
CA TYR A 16 -19.39 -7.09 -5.74
C TYR A 16 -18.16 -6.22 -5.43
N GLU A 17 -18.19 -4.95 -5.84
CA GLU A 17 -17.14 -3.97 -5.55
C GLU A 17 -16.87 -3.85 -4.05
N LYS A 18 -17.92 -3.79 -3.22
CA LYS A 18 -17.77 -3.74 -1.76
C LYS A 18 -17.03 -4.97 -1.21
N HIS A 19 -17.33 -6.17 -1.69
CA HIS A 19 -16.65 -7.39 -1.24
C HIS A 19 -15.20 -7.45 -1.75
N LEU A 20 -14.94 -6.94 -2.96
CA LEU A 20 -13.59 -6.83 -3.49
C LEU A 20 -12.72 -5.86 -2.69
N ASP A 21 -13.27 -4.73 -2.25
CA ASP A 21 -12.53 -3.77 -1.42
C ASP A 21 -12.14 -4.36 -0.07
N GLU A 22 -13.05 -5.09 0.58
CA GLU A 22 -12.76 -5.80 1.82
C GLU A 22 -11.68 -6.88 1.60
N ALA A 23 -11.77 -7.65 0.51
CA ALA A 23 -10.78 -8.66 0.15
C ALA A 23 -9.41 -8.06 -0.15
N LYS A 24 -9.35 -6.95 -0.90
CA LYS A 24 -8.12 -6.21 -1.23
C LYS A 24 -7.44 -5.70 0.04
N ARG A 25 -8.20 -5.08 0.94
CA ARG A 25 -7.66 -4.53 2.19
C ARG A 25 -7.07 -5.63 3.08
N ASN A 26 -7.75 -6.77 3.14
CA ASN A 26 -7.27 -7.94 3.88
C ASN A 26 -6.07 -8.59 3.19
N GLY A 27 -6.04 -8.63 1.85
CA GLY A 27 -4.93 -9.15 1.06
C GLY A 27 -3.64 -8.36 1.25
N ILE A 28 -3.72 -7.03 1.26
CA ILE A 28 -2.56 -6.15 1.52
C ILE A 28 -1.99 -6.39 2.92
N LYS A 29 -2.86 -6.47 3.94
CA LYS A 29 -2.43 -6.76 5.33
C LYS A 29 -1.75 -8.12 5.44
N LYS A 30 -2.33 -9.16 4.83
CA LYS A 30 -1.75 -10.51 4.81
C LYS A 30 -0.41 -10.54 4.07
N GLY A 31 -0.30 -9.84 2.94
CA GLY A 31 0.94 -9.74 2.16
C GLY A 31 2.09 -9.11 2.95
N ALA A 32 1.80 -8.04 3.70
CA ALA A 32 2.79 -7.41 4.56
C ALA A 32 3.32 -8.34 5.65
N ILE A 33 2.43 -9.06 6.35
CA ILE A 33 2.82 -10.03 7.39
C ILE A 33 3.67 -11.15 6.79
N ASN A 34 3.24 -11.73 5.67
CA ASN A 34 4.00 -12.78 4.99
C ASN A 34 5.39 -12.31 4.55
N GLY A 35 5.52 -11.07 4.06
CA GLY A 35 6.80 -10.47 3.69
C GLY A 35 7.77 -10.37 4.87
N VAL A 36 7.29 -9.94 6.03
CA VAL A 36 8.11 -9.88 7.27
C VAL A 36 8.55 -11.29 7.69
N THR A 37 7.63 -12.27 7.67
CA THR A 37 7.94 -13.66 8.01
C THR A 37 8.99 -14.27 7.08
N LEU A 38 8.88 -14.04 5.77
CA LEU A 38 9.84 -14.52 4.77
C LEU A 38 11.21 -13.86 4.94
N GLY A 39 11.25 -12.55 5.18
CA GLY A 39 12.50 -11.82 5.43
C GLY A 39 13.23 -12.34 6.67
N LEU A 40 12.50 -12.63 7.75
CA LEU A 40 13.08 -13.17 8.97
C LEU A 40 13.59 -14.61 8.79
N TRP A 41 12.84 -15.45 8.05
CA TRP A 41 13.28 -16.80 7.70
C TRP A 41 14.56 -16.79 6.86
N TYR A 42 14.65 -15.90 5.86
CA TYR A 42 15.85 -15.76 5.05
C TYR A 42 17.03 -15.21 5.85
N GLY A 43 16.80 -14.23 6.73
CA GLY A 43 17.82 -13.73 7.66
C GLY A 43 18.37 -14.82 8.58
N ALA A 44 17.51 -15.68 9.12
CA ALA A 44 17.90 -16.83 9.93
C ALA A 44 18.73 -17.85 9.13
N LYS A 45 18.39 -18.09 7.86
CA LYS A 45 19.17 -18.94 6.96
C LYS A 45 20.58 -18.37 6.72
N LEU A 46 20.70 -17.06 6.52
CA LEU A 46 21.98 -16.37 6.30
C LEU A 46 22.92 -16.47 7.52
N ILE A 47 22.36 -16.38 8.73
CA ILE A 47 23.11 -16.58 9.98
C ILE A 47 23.70 -17.99 10.06
N ARG A 48 22.94 -19.01 9.62
CA ARG A 48 23.35 -20.41 9.66
C ARG A 48 24.41 -20.76 8.62
N ASP A 49 24.24 -20.25 7.39
CA ASP A 49 25.05 -20.69 6.25
C ASP A 49 26.37 -19.89 6.11
N GLU A 50 26.43 -18.61 6.52
CA GLU A 50 27.59 -17.72 6.28
C GLU A 50 28.33 -17.26 7.56
N ARG A 51 28.00 -17.80 8.75
CA ARG A 51 28.56 -17.37 10.05
C ARG A 51 28.46 -15.86 10.29
N TYR A 52 27.43 -15.20 9.75
CA TYR A 52 27.18 -13.80 10.06
C TYR A 52 26.83 -13.61 11.54
N ASN A 53 27.35 -12.54 12.14
CA ASN A 53 26.99 -12.17 13.50
C ASN A 53 25.51 -11.78 13.54
N ILE A 54 24.76 -12.44 14.43
CA ILE A 54 23.32 -12.25 14.64
C ILE A 54 22.95 -10.77 14.84
N GLY A 55 23.83 -10.02 15.50
CA GLY A 55 23.64 -8.59 15.73
C GLY A 55 23.56 -7.80 14.43
N LYS A 56 24.45 -8.06 13.46
CA LYS A 56 24.47 -7.33 12.18
C LYS A 56 23.21 -7.58 11.35
N VAL A 57 22.74 -8.83 11.31
CA VAL A 57 21.53 -9.19 10.55
C VAL A 57 20.29 -8.52 11.13
N LEU A 58 20.14 -8.53 12.46
CA LEU A 58 19.03 -7.86 13.14
C LEU A 58 19.09 -6.34 12.97
N THR A 59 20.28 -5.72 13.06
CA THR A 59 20.43 -4.27 12.82
C THR A 59 19.95 -3.90 11.42
N VAL A 60 20.42 -4.60 10.38
CA VAL A 60 20.00 -4.31 8.99
C VAL A 60 18.49 -4.54 8.82
N PHE A 61 17.95 -5.61 9.39
CA PHE A 61 16.53 -5.92 9.33
C PHE A 61 15.66 -4.80 9.94
N PHE A 62 15.99 -4.36 11.15
CA PHE A 62 15.26 -3.27 11.81
C PHE A 62 15.46 -1.93 11.08
N SER A 63 16.65 -1.63 10.56
CA SER A 63 16.88 -0.44 9.75
C SER A 63 15.95 -0.38 8.53
N ILE A 64 15.76 -1.49 7.83
CA ILE A 64 14.85 -1.56 6.68
C ILE A 64 13.39 -1.37 7.11
N ILE A 65 12.96 -2.01 8.21
CA ILE A 65 11.59 -1.87 8.73
C ILE A 65 11.31 -0.42 9.12
N PHE A 66 12.20 0.22 9.88
CA PHE A 66 12.02 1.61 10.28
C PHE A 66 12.07 2.57 9.08
N GLY A 67 12.92 2.30 8.09
CA GLY A 67 12.94 3.05 6.84
C GLY A 67 11.63 2.94 6.06
N ALA A 68 11.09 1.72 5.93
CA ALA A 68 9.79 1.48 5.30
C ALA A 68 8.64 2.13 6.09
N PHE A 69 8.70 2.12 7.42
CA PHE A 69 7.70 2.77 8.26
C PHE A 69 7.72 4.29 8.12
N SER A 70 8.92 4.89 8.07
CA SER A 70 9.10 6.33 7.82
C SER A 70 8.52 6.73 6.46
N LEU A 71 8.78 5.94 5.41
CA LEU A 71 8.16 6.12 4.09
C LEU A 71 6.63 5.97 4.14
N GLY A 72 6.12 4.99 4.90
CA GLY A 72 4.68 4.81 5.09
C GLY A 72 4.00 6.03 5.71
N GLN A 73 4.64 6.65 6.72
CA GLN A 73 4.15 7.88 7.34
C GLN A 73 4.25 9.11 6.42
N ALA A 74 5.08 9.06 5.37
CA ALA A 74 5.15 10.12 4.38
C ALA A 74 3.95 10.16 3.42
N SER A 75 3.19 9.07 3.31
CA SER A 75 2.00 8.96 2.44
C SER A 75 1.01 10.14 2.54
N PRO A 76 0.53 10.56 3.74
CA PRO A 76 -0.37 11.72 3.86
C PRO A 76 0.26 13.04 3.39
N HIS A 77 1.58 13.21 3.55
CA HIS A 77 2.27 14.42 3.08
C HIS A 77 2.29 14.50 1.55
N PHE A 78 2.46 13.38 0.86
CA PHE A 78 2.35 13.32 -0.60
C PHE A 78 0.92 13.64 -1.08
N GLN A 79 -0.10 13.17 -0.37
CA GLN A 79 -1.50 13.49 -0.72
C GLN A 79 -1.79 14.99 -0.62
N ALA A 80 -1.33 15.64 0.45
CA ALA A 80 -1.45 17.08 0.61
C ALA A 80 -0.77 17.85 -0.54
N PHE A 81 0.42 17.42 -0.96
CA PHE A 81 1.10 18.00 -2.11
C PHE A 81 0.34 17.81 -3.43
N THR A 82 -0.25 16.63 -3.67
CA THR A 82 -1.08 16.40 -4.85
C THR A 82 -2.34 17.27 -4.86
N HIS A 83 -2.97 17.48 -3.70
CA HIS A 83 -4.11 18.38 -3.58
C HIS A 83 -3.71 19.84 -3.83
N ALA A 84 -2.57 20.28 -3.31
CA ALA A 84 -2.05 21.62 -3.55
C ALA A 84 -1.78 21.87 -5.05
N ARG A 85 -1.18 20.89 -5.76
CA ARG A 85 -0.98 20.97 -7.22
C ARG A 85 -2.31 21.04 -7.99
N ALA A 86 -3.31 20.25 -7.59
CA ALA A 86 -4.62 20.29 -8.24
C ALA A 86 -5.29 21.66 -8.06
N ALA A 87 -5.24 22.25 -6.86
CA ALA A 87 -5.77 23.59 -6.61
C ALA A 87 -5.01 24.68 -7.40
N ALA A 88 -3.68 24.58 -7.49
CA ALA A 88 -2.87 25.53 -8.24
C ALA A 88 -3.17 25.51 -9.75
N CYS A 89 -3.53 24.34 -10.31
CA CYS A 89 -3.92 24.21 -11.72
C CYS A 89 -5.13 25.09 -12.06
N VAL A 90 -6.17 25.08 -11.22
CA VAL A 90 -7.38 25.90 -11.42
C VAL A 90 -7.05 27.39 -11.36
N VAL A 91 -6.17 27.80 -10.44
CA VAL A 91 -5.75 29.21 -10.34
C VAL A 91 -4.94 29.63 -11.56
N TRP A 92 -4.05 28.77 -12.05
CA TRP A 92 -3.25 29.04 -13.25
C TRP A 92 -4.10 29.11 -14.52
N GLU A 93 -5.10 28.24 -14.68
CA GLU A 93 -6.03 28.30 -15.82
C GLU A 93 -6.76 29.65 -15.89
N VAL A 94 -7.21 30.18 -14.74
CA VAL A 94 -7.86 31.50 -14.68
C VAL A 94 -6.88 32.64 -15.02
N ILE A 95 -5.60 32.50 -14.67
CA ILE A 95 -4.57 33.51 -14.98
C ILE A 95 -4.22 33.48 -16.47
N ASP A 96 -4.11 32.30 -17.08
CA ASP A 96 -3.76 32.14 -18.51
C ASP A 96 -4.93 32.53 -19.45
N GLU A 97 -6.18 32.52 -18.96
CA GLU A 97 -7.36 33.03 -19.69
C GLU A 97 -7.50 34.57 -19.68
N LEU A 98 -6.70 35.29 -18.86
CA LEU A 98 -6.66 36.76 -18.78
C LEU A 98 -5.60 37.37 -19.71
#